data_AF-A0A4Y2UWY4-F1
#
_entry.id   AF-A0A4Y2UWY4-F1
#
_cell.length_a   1.000
_cell.length_b   1.000
_cell.length_c   1.000
_cell.angle_alpha   90.00
_cell.angle_beta   90.00
_cell.angle_gamma   90.00
#
_symmetry.space_group_name_H-M   'P 1'
#
loop_
_entity.id
_entity.type
_entity.pdbx_description
1 polymer ?
#
loop_
_entity_poly.entity_id
_entity_poly.type
_entity_poly.pdbx_seq_one_letter_code
_entity_poly.pdbx_strand_id
1 'polypeptide(L)'
;MKISKYDLPNVTWHEVVSRLREVQHEQQICVNNTDLNELDISHRILRTTNYMVAMVNKNILPLKINTRLFGEWYYFSSQLQTTLVFLLFSKIFL
;
A
#
# COMPACT_ATOMS: atom_id res chain seq x y z
N MET A 1 15.15 0.55 -17.10
CA MET A 1 14.93 -0.83 -16.60
C MET A 1 14.89 -1.80 -17.78
N LYS A 2 15.88 -2.68 -17.94
CA LYS A 2 15.93 -3.70 -19.00
C LYS A 2 15.62 -5.08 -18.41
N ILE A 3 14.34 -5.35 -18.15
CA ILE A 3 13.88 -6.70 -17.77
C ILE A 3 12.99 -7.20 -18.90
N SER A 4 13.29 -8.38 -19.43
CA SER A 4 12.41 -9.04 -20.40
C SER A 4 11.09 -9.41 -19.70
N LYS A 5 9.95 -9.19 -20.36
CA LYS A 5 8.63 -9.52 -19.78
C LYS A 5 8.51 -11.00 -19.38
N TYR A 6 9.29 -11.87 -20.00
CA TYR A 6 9.32 -13.31 -19.74
C TYR A 6 10.08 -13.67 -18.45
N ASP A 7 10.99 -12.82 -17.99
CA ASP A 7 11.77 -13.06 -16.78
C ASP A 7 11.11 -12.49 -15.53
N LEU A 8 10.08 -11.64 -15.68
CA LEU A 8 9.36 -10.98 -14.59
C LEU A 8 8.92 -11.94 -13.44
N PRO A 9 8.37 -13.15 -13.70
CA PRO A 9 7.98 -14.05 -12.62
C PRO A 9 9.17 -14.72 -11.91
N ASN A 10 10.37 -14.70 -12.49
CA ASN A 10 11.58 -15.30 -11.92
C ASN A 10 12.45 -14.28 -11.17
N VAL A 11 12.03 -13.01 -11.13
CA VAL A 11 12.77 -11.93 -10.46
C VAL A 11 12.25 -11.76 -9.03
N THR A 12 13.15 -11.73 -8.07
CA THR A 12 12.79 -11.51 -6.66
C THR A 12 12.49 -10.02 -6.39
N TRP A 13 11.71 -9.73 -5.33
CA TRP A 13 11.46 -8.35 -4.92
C TRP A 13 12.76 -7.56 -4.66
N HIS A 14 13.75 -8.22 -4.05
CA HIS A 14 15.05 -7.61 -3.78
C HIS A 14 15.77 -7.18 -5.07
N GLU A 15 15.74 -8.01 -6.12
CA GLU A 15 16.30 -7.67 -7.43
C GLU A 15 15.54 -6.54 -8.13
N VAL A 16 14.21 -6.48 -7.97
CA VAL A 16 13.40 -5.35 -8.47
C VAL A 16 13.83 -4.05 -7.79
N VAL A 17 13.97 -4.05 -6.47
CA VAL A 17 14.38 -2.88 -5.69
C VAL A 17 15.80 -2.44 -6.05
N SER A 18 16.76 -3.38 -6.15
CA SER A 18 18.14 -3.06 -6.54
C SER A 18 18.21 -2.36 -7.90
N ARG A 19 17.53 -2.91 -8.91
CA ARG A 19 17.49 -2.30 -10.25
C ARG A 19 16.74 -0.98 -10.28
N LEU A 20 15.72 -0.81 -9.45
CA LEU A 20 15.01 0.47 -9.33
C LEU A 20 15.93 1.57 -8.78
N ARG A 21 16.84 1.25 -7.85
CA ARG A 21 17.86 2.18 -7.32
C ARG A 21 18.89 2.57 -8.38
N GLU A 22 19.34 1.63 -9.19
CA GLU A 22 20.25 1.90 -10.33
C GLU A 22 19.60 2.88 -11.32
N VAL A 23 18.34 2.63 -11.71
CA VAL A 23 17.60 3.51 -12.63
C VAL A 23 17.32 4.89 -12.00
N GLN A 24 17.08 4.96 -10.68
CA GLN A 24 16.93 6.24 -9.99
C GLN A 24 18.20 7.10 -10.11
N HIS A 25 19.38 6.51 -9.99
CA HIS A 25 20.63 7.24 -10.12
C HIS A 25 20.81 7.81 -11.53
N GLU A 26 20.47 7.02 -12.56
CA GLU A 26 20.56 7.41 -13.97
C GLU A 26 19.49 8.42 -14.42
N GLN A 27 18.25 8.27 -13.93
CA GLN A 27 17.08 9.00 -14.45
C GLN A 27 16.52 10.04 -13.48
N GLN A 28 16.99 10.10 -12.23
CA GLN A 28 16.57 11.07 -11.20
C GLN A 28 15.04 11.19 -11.05
N ILE A 29 14.32 10.07 -11.10
CA ILE A 29 12.85 10.02 -11.03
C ILE A 29 12.33 10.67 -9.73
N CYS A 30 13.07 10.53 -8.64
CA CYS A 30 12.90 11.35 -7.42
C CYS A 30 13.89 12.50 -7.39
N VAL A 31 13.41 13.72 -7.65
CA VAL A 31 14.23 14.94 -7.74
C VAL A 31 14.79 15.40 -6.38
N ASN A 32 14.11 15.08 -5.28
CA ASN A 32 14.43 15.62 -3.94
C ASN A 32 15.13 14.62 -3.00
N ASN A 33 15.33 13.36 -3.42
CA ASN A 33 15.99 12.33 -2.62
C ASN A 33 16.85 11.46 -3.53
N THR A 34 18.16 11.70 -3.50
CA THR A 34 19.17 11.00 -4.31
C THR A 34 19.40 9.57 -3.84
N ASP A 35 19.21 9.30 -2.55
CA ASP A 35 19.36 7.95 -1.96
C ASP A 35 17.99 7.35 -1.62
N LEU A 36 17.39 6.64 -2.58
CA LEU A 36 16.21 5.81 -2.30
C LEU A 36 16.63 4.57 -1.48
N ASN A 37 16.12 4.45 -0.26
CA ASN A 37 16.24 3.23 0.53
C ASN A 37 15.14 2.22 0.16
N GLU A 38 15.39 0.93 0.36
CA GLU A 38 14.40 -0.15 0.17
C GLU A 38 13.14 0.07 1.01
N LEU A 39 13.34 0.60 2.23
CA LEU A 39 12.26 0.97 3.13
C LEU A 39 11.37 2.09 2.55
N ASP A 40 11.96 3.08 1.89
CA ASP A 40 11.22 4.21 1.32
C ASP A 40 10.38 3.80 0.11
N ILE A 41 10.92 2.92 -0.73
CA ILE A 41 10.19 2.32 -1.86
C ILE A 41 9.00 1.52 -1.33
N SER A 42 9.24 0.68 -0.32
CA SER A 42 8.20 -0.13 0.31
C SER A 42 7.11 0.74 0.95
N HIS A 43 7.48 1.80 1.67
CA HIS A 43 6.54 2.74 2.27
C HIS A 43 5.71 3.50 1.23
N ARG A 44 6.28 3.85 0.08
CA ARG A 44 5.55 4.52 -1.00
C ARG A 44 4.53 3.60 -1.66
N ILE A 45 4.91 2.35 -1.94
CA ILE A 45 4.04 1.37 -2.59
C ILE A 45 2.91 0.94 -1.66
N LEU A 46 3.24 0.65 -0.40
CA LEU A 46 2.28 0.12 0.57
C LEU A 46 1.54 1.21 1.35
N ARG A 47 1.70 2.49 1.00
CA ARG A 47 1.19 3.62 1.78
C ARG A 47 -0.27 3.44 2.19
N THR A 48 -1.14 3.19 1.22
CA THR A 48 -2.59 3.00 1.43
C THR A 48 -2.86 1.78 2.31
N THR A 49 -2.19 0.67 2.03
CA THR A 49 -2.34 -0.59 2.79
C THR A 49 -1.91 -0.43 4.24
N ASN A 50 -0.76 0.21 4.48
CA ASN A 50 -0.23 0.46 5.82
C ASN A 50 -1.17 1.34 6.64
N TYR A 51 -1.78 2.36 6.02
CA TYR A 51 -2.80 3.16 6.69
C TYR A 51 -4.05 2.35 7.02
N MET A 52 -4.56 1.53 6.09
CA MET A 52 -5.72 0.66 6.37
C MET A 52 -5.43 -0.30 7.52
N VAL A 53 -4.28 -0.98 7.52
CA VAL A 53 -3.85 -1.87 8.60
C VAL A 53 -3.76 -1.11 9.93
N ALA A 54 -3.15 0.07 9.94
CA ALA A 54 -3.03 0.88 11.15
C ALA A 54 -4.40 1.33 11.68
N MET A 55 -5.33 1.72 10.81
CA MET A 55 -6.68 2.14 11.20
C MET A 55 -7.51 0.99 11.77
N VAL A 56 -7.39 -0.21 11.21
CA VAL A 56 -8.02 -1.43 11.76
C VAL A 56 -7.41 -1.76 13.13
N ASN A 57 -6.08 -1.83 13.23
CA ASN A 57 -5.39 -2.20 14.48
C ASN A 57 -5.66 -1.22 15.62
N LYS A 58 -5.83 0.07 15.30
CA LYS A 58 -6.14 1.11 16.28
C LYS A 58 -7.65 1.28 16.52
N ASN A 59 -8.50 0.42 15.95
CA ASN A 59 -9.96 0.51 16.03
C ASN A 59 -10.51 1.90 15.62
N ILE A 60 -9.84 2.57 14.68
CA ILE A 60 -10.29 3.87 14.14
C ILE A 60 -11.53 3.68 13.27
N LEU A 61 -11.60 2.55 12.56
CA LEU A 61 -12.74 2.19 11.72
C LEU A 61 -13.85 1.54 12.58
N PRO A 62 -15.12 1.92 12.41
CA PRO A 62 -16.24 1.35 13.16
C PRO A 62 -16.66 -0.01 12.58
N LEU A 63 -15.74 -0.98 12.63
CA LEU A 63 -15.97 -2.34 12.10
C LEU A 63 -16.71 -3.24 13.10
N LYS A 64 -16.83 -2.79 14.36
CA LYS A 64 -17.51 -3.50 15.43
C LYS A 64 -19.00 -3.15 15.39
N ILE A 65 -19.84 -4.15 15.18
CA ILE A 65 -21.29 -4.03 15.14
C ILE A 65 -21.86 -4.76 16.34
N ASN A 66 -22.75 -4.09 17.08
CA ASN A 66 -23.50 -4.72 18.17
C ASN A 66 -24.96 -4.85 17.75
N THR A 67 -25.47 -6.08 17.72
CA THR A 67 -26.87 -6.37 17.41
C THR A 67 -27.54 -7.04 18.60
N ARG A 68 -28.81 -6.69 18.82
CA ARG A 68 -29.60 -7.23 19.95
C ARG A 68 -29.73 -8.76 19.94
N LEU A 69 -29.61 -9.40 18.76
CA LEU A 69 -29.80 -10.84 18.58
C LEU A 69 -28.49 -11.64 18.69
N PHE A 70 -27.37 -11.12 18.18
CA PHE A 70 -26.10 -11.85 18.08
C PHE A 70 -24.97 -11.27 18.93
N GLY A 71 -25.23 -10.19 19.68
CA GLY A 71 -24.21 -9.50 20.45
C GLY A 71 -23.23 -8.75 19.55
N GLU A 72 -21.97 -8.70 19.97
CA GLU A 72 -20.89 -7.98 19.29
C GLU A 72 -20.18 -8.87 18.25
N TRP A 73 -20.05 -8.35 17.03
CA TRP A 73 -19.34 -9.03 15.94
C TRP A 73 -18.63 -8.02 15.05
N TYR A 74 -17.68 -8.51 14.24
CA TYR A 74 -16.89 -7.69 13.33
C TYR A 74 -17.35 -7.88 11.89
N TYR A 75 -17.50 -6.79 11.14
CA TYR A 75 -17.82 -6.81 9.72
C TYR A 75 -16.80 -6.03 8.92
N PHE A 76 -16.08 -6.72 8.04
CA PHE A 76 -15.11 -6.12 7.12
C PHE A 76 -15.11 -6.85 5.79
N SER A 77 -16.09 -6.56 4.94
CA SER A 77 -16.19 -7.14 3.60
C SER A 77 -15.29 -6.42 2.59
N SER A 78 -14.96 -7.08 1.48
CA SER A 78 -14.17 -6.49 0.40
C SER A 78 -14.81 -5.22 -0.19
N GLN A 79 -16.15 -5.16 -0.25
CA GLN A 79 -16.88 -3.97 -0.68
C GLN A 79 -16.68 -2.82 0.30
N LEU A 80 -16.83 -3.07 1.61
CA LEU A 80 -16.60 -2.06 2.63
C LEU A 80 -15.15 -1.55 2.59
N GLN A 81 -14.18 -2.46 2.48
CA GLN A 81 -12.77 -2.12 2.32
C GLN A 81 -12.54 -1.21 1.10
N THR A 82 -13.11 -1.56 -0.06
CA THR A 82 -12.97 -0.79 -1.30
C THR A 82 -13.59 0.61 -1.16
N THR A 83 -14.79 0.70 -0.58
CA THR A 83 -15.45 1.98 -0.31
C THR A 83 -14.63 2.84 0.65
N LEU A 84 -14.08 2.26 1.72
CA LEU A 84 -13.24 2.99 2.67
C LEU A 84 -11.96 3.50 2.01
N VAL A 85 -11.29 2.68 1.19
CA VAL A 85 -10.10 3.12 0.44
C VAL A 85 -10.45 4.27 -0.50
N PHE A 86 -11.58 4.17 -1.20
CA PHE A 86 -12.05 5.23 -2.08
C PHE A 86 -12.37 6.52 -1.32
N LEU A 87 -13.12 6.45 -0.22
CA LEU A 87 -13.48 7.63 0.58
C LEU A 87 -12.26 8.31 1.22
N LEU A 88 -11.32 7.53 1.75
CA LEU A 88 -10.20 8.06 2.54
C LEU A 88 -9.00 8.52 1.70
N PHE A 89 -8.82 7.96 0.49
CA PHE A 89 -7.63 8.22 -0.33
C PHE A 89 -7.93 8.78 -1.72
N SER A 90 -9.20 8.88 -2.13
CA SER A 90 -9.55 9.58 -3.37
C SER A 90 -9.52 11.10 -3.16
N LYS A 91 -8.86 11.81 -4.09
CA LYS A 91 -8.81 13.29 -4.13
C LYS A 91 -10.17 13.95 -4.43
N ILE A 92 -11.22 13.18 -4.67
CA ILE A 92 -12.57 13.72 -4.93
C ILE A 92 -13.23 14.18 -3.61
N PHE A 93 -12.81 13.63 -2.47
CA PHE A 93 -13.40 13.91 -1.15
C PHE A 93 -12.51 14.72 -0.20
N LEU A 94 -11.30 15.09 -0.63
CA LEU A 94 -10.30 15.89 0.14
C LEU A 94 -9.90 17.12 -0.67
#